data_AF-A0A2T4VVP4-F1
#
_entry.id   AF-A0A2T4VVP4-F1
#
_cell.length_a   1.000
_cell.length_b   1.000
_cell.length_c   1.000
_cell.angle_alpha   90.00
_cell.angle_beta   90.00
_cell.angle_gamma   90.00
#
_symmetry.space_group_name_H-M   'P 1'
#
loop_
_entity.id
_entity.type
_entity.pdbx_description
1 polymer ?
#
loop_
_entity_poly.entity_id
_entity_poly.type
_entity_poly.pdbx_seq_one_letter_code
_entity_poly.pdbx_strand_id
1 'polypeptide(L)'
;MSGPRPKTCDSCGRGIAPSEVYYRFTLVLEGEQDVLGSSAGEGSTDELAALLKQLEQGPESPQEWEDQVHWERSGVVCTACRSVVVRTLSAPPDPAGPH
;
A
#
# COMPACT_ATOMS: atom_id res chain seq x y z
N MET A 1 9.27 21.21 -8.33
CA MET A 1 7.96 20.52 -8.35
C MET A 1 8.18 19.16 -7.71
N SER A 2 7.69 18.96 -6.50
CA SER A 2 7.83 17.67 -5.80
C SER A 2 6.51 16.94 -5.97
N GLY A 3 6.47 15.94 -6.86
CA GLY A 3 5.31 15.07 -7.01
C GLY A 3 5.11 14.17 -5.78
N PRO A 4 3.98 13.44 -5.72
CA PRO A 4 3.71 12.51 -4.63
C PRO A 4 4.84 11.48 -4.49
N ARG A 5 5.25 11.21 -3.25
CA ARG A 5 6.31 10.23 -2.94
C ARG A 5 5.69 8.89 -2.57
N PRO A 6 6.31 7.76 -2.97
CA PRO A 6 5.84 6.44 -2.56
C PRO A 6 5.83 6.32 -1.04
N LYS A 7 4.79 5.66 -0.50
CA LYS A 7 4.70 5.32 0.93
C LYS A 7 5.34 3.94 1.14
N THR A 8 6.10 3.75 2.21
CA THR A 8 6.72 2.45 2.55
C THR A 8 6.12 1.92 3.83
N CYS A 9 5.92 0.61 3.90
CA CYS A 9 5.53 -0.01 5.15
C CYS A 9 6.70 -0.20 6.09
N ASP A 10 6.49 0.17 7.35
CA ASP A 10 7.48 0.07 8.40
C ASP A 10 7.83 -1.38 8.77
N SER A 11 6.95 -2.35 8.48
CA SER A 11 7.14 -3.75 8.86
C SER A 11 7.99 -4.55 7.85
N CYS A 12 7.82 -4.33 6.55
CA CYS A 12 8.51 -5.13 5.52
C CYS A 12 9.21 -4.30 4.43
N GLY A 13 9.14 -2.97 4.49
CA GLY A 13 9.81 -2.08 3.54
C GLY A 13 9.18 -2.03 2.14
N ARG A 14 8.07 -2.73 1.89
CA ARG A 14 7.39 -2.68 0.60
C ARG A 14 6.79 -1.28 0.37
N GLY A 15 7.12 -0.72 -0.78
CA GLY A 15 6.60 0.57 -1.24
C GLY A 15 5.26 0.43 -1.96
N ILE A 16 4.40 1.41 -1.76
CA ILE A 16 3.17 1.66 -2.53
C ILE A 16 3.46 2.86 -3.42
N ALA A 17 3.36 2.67 -4.74
CA ALA A 17 3.59 3.74 -5.69
C ALA A 17 2.45 4.77 -5.62
N PRO A 18 2.72 6.05 -5.91
CA PRO A 18 1.69 7.08 -5.99
C PRO A 18 0.55 6.80 -6.97
N SER A 19 0.78 5.91 -7.95
CA SER A 19 -0.23 5.47 -8.92
C SER A 19 -1.22 4.46 -8.35
N GLU A 20 -0.90 3.80 -7.24
CA GLU A 20 -1.75 2.75 -6.66
C GLU A 20 -3.06 3.34 -6.12
N VAL A 21 -4.16 2.59 -6.28
CA VAL A 21 -5.50 3.04 -5.91
C VAL A 21 -5.58 3.35 -4.43
N TYR A 22 -5.02 2.48 -3.58
CA TYR A 22 -5.03 2.69 -2.14
C TYR A 22 -4.30 3.96 -1.71
N TYR A 23 -3.13 4.25 -2.31
CA TYR A 23 -2.38 5.48 -2.03
C TYR A 23 -3.22 6.72 -2.28
N ARG A 24 -3.85 6.75 -3.46
CA ARG A 24 -4.65 7.89 -3.92
C ARG A 24 -5.95 8.01 -3.13
N PHE A 25 -6.55 6.89 -2.75
CA PHE A 25 -7.71 6.85 -1.86
C PHE A 25 -7.39 7.46 -0.49
N THR A 26 -6.26 7.13 0.11
CA THR A 26 -5.94 7.70 1.41
C THR A 26 -5.64 9.20 1.33
N LEU A 27 -5.01 9.69 0.27
CA LEU A 27 -4.89 11.13 0.06
C LEU A 27 -6.25 11.84 0.05
N VAL A 28 -7.29 11.21 -0.52
CA VAL A 28 -8.67 11.76 -0.47
C VAL A 28 -9.21 11.78 0.97
N LEU A 29 -8.96 10.73 1.76
CA LEU A 29 -9.38 10.69 3.17
C LEU A 29 -8.64 11.72 4.04
N GLU A 30 -7.36 11.95 3.75
CA GLU A 30 -6.49 12.93 4.41
C GLU A 30 -6.81 14.37 3.97
N GLY A 31 -7.64 14.55 2.93
CA GLY A 31 -7.96 15.86 2.35
C GLY A 31 -6.86 16.41 1.44
N GLU A 32 -5.88 15.58 1.08
CA GLU A 32 -4.71 15.87 0.24
C GLU A 32 -4.94 15.48 -1.24
N GLN A 33 -6.19 15.50 -1.72
CA GLN A 33 -6.52 15.18 -3.13
C GLN A 33 -5.94 16.17 -4.14
N ASP A 34 -5.50 17.36 -3.71
CA ASP A 34 -4.80 18.34 -4.53
C ASP A 34 -3.42 17.84 -5.00
N VAL A 35 -2.83 16.88 -4.28
CA VAL A 35 -1.57 16.22 -4.62
C VAL A 35 -1.72 15.26 -5.82
N LEU A 36 -2.94 14.79 -6.09
CA LEU A 36 -3.24 13.88 -7.20
C LEU A 36 -3.07 14.57 -8.57
N GLY A 37 -3.38 15.86 -8.65
CA GLY A 37 -3.33 16.65 -9.88
C GLY A 37 -2.07 17.50 -10.03
N SER A 38 -1.04 17.01 -10.73
CA SER A 38 0.14 17.83 -11.05
C SER A 38 -0.04 18.79 -12.24
N SER A 39 -1.21 18.90 -12.86
CA SER A 39 -1.43 19.90 -13.91
C SER A 39 -2.89 20.35 -13.99
N ALA A 40 -3.14 21.55 -13.47
CA ALA A 40 -4.26 22.44 -13.79
C ALA A 40 -5.68 21.93 -13.45
N GLY A 41 -6.24 22.49 -12.39
CA GLY A 41 -7.57 23.16 -12.34
C GLY A 41 -8.86 22.39 -12.63
N GLU A 42 -8.85 21.37 -13.49
CA GLU A 42 -10.05 20.67 -13.97
C GLU A 42 -9.91 19.14 -13.86
N GLY A 43 -8.68 18.61 -13.74
CA GLY A 43 -8.42 17.16 -13.69
C GLY A 43 -8.75 16.46 -12.37
N SER A 44 -8.84 17.18 -11.25
CA SER A 44 -9.02 16.57 -9.91
C SER A 44 -10.36 15.85 -9.74
N THR A 45 -11.44 16.38 -10.33
CA THR A 45 -12.79 15.80 -10.19
C THR A 45 -12.95 14.53 -11.03
N ASP A 46 -12.47 14.52 -12.27
CA ASP A 46 -12.51 13.35 -13.15
C ASP A 46 -11.59 12.24 -12.63
N GLU A 47 -10.44 12.63 -12.07
CA GLU A 47 -9.49 11.70 -11.47
C GLU A 47 -10.05 11.04 -10.21
N LEU A 48 -10.75 11.80 -9.36
CA LEU A 48 -11.48 11.27 -8.21
C LEU A 48 -12.63 10.36 -8.64
N ALA A 49 -13.39 10.74 -9.67
CA ALA A 49 -14.48 9.91 -10.19
C ALA A 49 -13.95 8.58 -10.77
N ALA A 50 -12.82 8.60 -11.46
CA ALA A 50 -12.16 7.40 -11.96
C ALA A 50 -11.66 6.50 -10.82
N LEU A 51 -11.11 7.08 -9.76
CA LEU A 51 -10.69 6.35 -8.56
C LEU A 51 -11.87 5.65 -7.87
N LEU A 52 -12.98 6.37 -7.68
CA LEU A 52 -14.20 5.81 -7.08
C LEU A 52 -14.75 4.65 -7.92
N LYS A 53 -14.82 4.83 -9.24
CA LYS A 53 -15.25 3.77 -10.15
C LYS A 53 -14.37 2.52 -10.05
N GLN A 54 -13.05 2.69 -9.91
CA GLN A 54 -12.12 1.58 -9.75
C GLN A 54 -12.30 0.86 -8.40
N LEU A 55 -12.60 1.62 -7.34
CA LEU A 55 -12.96 1.05 -6.03
C LEU A 55 -14.29 0.29 -6.08
N GLU A 56 -15.29 0.78 -6.83
CA GLU A 56 -16.57 0.07 -7.02
C GLU A 56 -16.41 -1.22 -7.82
N GLN A 57 -15.53 -1.22 -8.82
CA GLN A 57 -15.27 -2.37 -9.69
C GLN A 57 -14.58 -3.53 -8.97
N GLY A 58 -13.85 -3.26 -7.89
CA GLY A 58 -13.05 -4.30 -7.25
C GLY A 58 -11.71 -4.51 -7.94
N PRO A 59 -10.78 -5.23 -7.29
CA PRO A 59 -9.61 -5.76 -7.96
C PRO A 59 -9.99 -7.01 -8.77
N GLU A 60 -9.13 -7.44 -9.68
CA GLU A 60 -9.31 -8.73 -10.35
C GLU A 60 -9.14 -9.88 -9.35
N SER A 61 -8.30 -9.69 -8.33
CA SER A 61 -8.09 -10.61 -7.22
C SER A 61 -8.03 -9.90 -5.86
N PRO A 62 -8.57 -10.49 -4.77
CA PRO A 62 -8.49 -9.89 -3.43
C PRO A 62 -7.05 -9.55 -2.99
N GLN A 63 -6.08 -10.32 -3.47
CA GLN A 63 -4.65 -10.13 -3.16
C GLN A 63 -4.10 -8.79 -3.63
N GLU A 64 -4.58 -8.24 -4.75
CA GLU A 64 -4.11 -6.95 -5.27
C GLU A 64 -4.41 -5.82 -4.31
N TRP A 65 -5.62 -5.77 -3.77
CA TRP A 65 -5.97 -4.77 -2.77
C TRP A 65 -5.28 -5.04 -1.45
N GLU A 66 -5.25 -6.29 -0.97
CA GLU A 66 -4.55 -6.68 0.26
C GLU A 66 -3.08 -6.22 0.27
N ASP A 67 -2.41 -6.32 -0.87
CA ASP A 67 -1.03 -5.85 -1.04
C ASP A 67 -0.90 -4.32 -0.93
N GLN A 68 -1.93 -3.57 -1.30
CA GLN A 68 -1.96 -2.11 -1.23
C GLN A 68 -2.42 -1.58 0.14
N VAL A 69 -3.38 -2.21 0.83
CA VAL A 69 -3.89 -1.75 2.16
C VAL A 69 -2.86 -1.92 3.30
N HIS A 70 -1.77 -2.64 3.03
CA HIS A 70 -0.83 -3.11 4.06
C HIS A 70 -0.15 -2.00 4.88
N TRP A 71 -0.17 -0.76 4.37
CA TRP A 71 0.45 0.40 5.00
C TRP A 71 -0.34 0.92 6.22
N GLU A 72 -1.67 0.82 6.26
CA GLU A 72 -2.42 1.79 7.07
C GLU A 72 -3.12 1.30 8.33
N ARG A 73 -3.17 0.01 8.70
CA ARG A 73 -3.57 -0.35 10.09
C ARG A 73 -3.38 -1.82 10.47
N SER A 74 -2.39 -2.00 11.35
CA SER A 74 -2.42 -2.80 12.59
C SER A 74 -3.44 -3.95 12.67
N GLY A 75 -3.08 -5.12 12.12
CA GLY A 75 -3.75 -6.39 12.44
C GLY A 75 -3.88 -7.36 11.27
N VAL A 76 -3.92 -6.87 10.04
CA VAL A 76 -3.97 -7.72 8.84
C VAL A 76 -2.56 -7.98 8.34
N VAL A 77 -2.08 -9.21 8.50
CA VAL A 77 -0.75 -9.64 8.02
C VAL A 77 -0.89 -10.14 6.58
N CYS A 78 -0.31 -9.43 5.61
CA CYS A 78 -0.31 -9.89 4.21
C CYS A 78 0.47 -11.21 4.05
N THR A 79 0.25 -11.94 2.95
CA THR A 79 0.89 -13.24 2.71
C THR A 79 2.42 -13.17 2.70
N ALA A 80 3.02 -12.08 2.23
CA ALA A 80 4.47 -11.85 2.28
C ALA A 80 4.99 -11.68 3.71
N CYS A 81 4.40 -10.79 4.50
CA CYS A 81 4.74 -10.61 5.92
C CYS A 81 4.47 -11.88 6.73
N ARG A 82 3.38 -12.59 6.43
CA ARG A 82 3.05 -13.89 7.01
C ARG A 82 4.11 -14.92 6.68
N SER A 83 4.61 -14.93 5.44
CA SER A 83 5.69 -15.83 5.02
C SER A 83 7.01 -15.53 5.74
N VAL A 84 7.31 -14.25 5.98
CA VAL A 84 8.47 -13.84 6.80
C VAL A 84 8.30 -14.35 8.23
N VAL A 85 7.15 -14.09 8.87
CA VAL A 85 6.85 -14.57 10.23
C VAL A 85 6.93 -16.09 10.31
N VAL A 86 6.30 -16.81 9.38
CA VAL A 86 6.34 -18.28 9.31
C VAL A 86 7.76 -18.77 9.15
N ARG A 87 8.57 -18.18 8.26
CA ARG A 87 9.98 -18.54 8.08
C ARG A 87 10.78 -18.33 9.36
N THR A 88 10.63 -17.17 9.99
CA THR A 88 11.35 -16.83 11.22
C THR A 88 10.97 -17.76 12.38
N LEU A 89 9.69 -18.11 12.52
CA LEU A 89 9.21 -19.01 13.56
C LEU A 89 9.49 -20.49 13.27
N SER A 90 9.63 -20.88 12.00
CA SER A 90 9.89 -22.26 11.59
C SER A 90 11.38 -22.58 11.45
N ALA A 91 12.26 -21.58 11.53
CA ALA A 91 13.69 -21.81 11.54
C ALA A 91 14.06 -22.53 12.84
N PRO A 92 14.72 -23.71 12.77
CA PRO A 92 15.28 -24.30 13.98
C PRO A 92 16.29 -23.32 14.58
N PRO A 93 16.39 -23.23 15.92
CA PRO A 93 17.44 -22.43 16.53
C PRO A 93 18.78 -22.90 15.95
N ASP A 94 19.58 -21.96 15.43
CA ASP A 94 20.95 -22.24 15.04
C ASP A 94 21.59 -23.03 16.20
N PRO A 95 22.15 -24.22 15.95
CA PRO A 95 22.90 -24.90 16.98
C PRO A 95 24.08 -23.99 17.29
N ALA A 96 23.98 -23.25 18.40
CA ALA A 96 25.07 -22.48 18.95
C ALA A 96 26.30 -23.40 18.95
N GLY A 97 27.24 -23.08 18.06
CA GLY A 97 28.48 -23.83 17.93
C GLY A 97 29.21 -23.83 19.26
N PRO A 98 29.88 -24.93 19.65
CA PRO A 98 30.52 -25.03 20.94
C PRO A 98 31.78 -24.15 20.95
N HIS A 99 31.79 -23.12 21.80
CA HIS A 99 33.00 -22.43 22.22
C HIS A 99 32.94 -22.16 23.73
#